data_AF-A0A0C4YKF9-F1
#
_entry.id   AF-A0A0C4YKF9-F1
#
_cell.length_a   1.000
_cell.length_b   1.000
_cell.length_c   1.000
_cell.angle_alpha   90.00
_cell.angle_beta   90.00
_cell.angle_gamma   90.00
#
_symmetry.space_group_name_H-M   'P 1'
#
loop_
_entity.id
_entity.type
_entity.pdbx_description
1 polymer ?
#
loop_
_entity_poly.entity_id
_entity_poly.type
_entity_poly.pdbx_seq_one_letter_code
_entity_poly.pdbx_strand_id
1 'polypeptide(L)' 'MLATLRVAQAQYLITGDKDLLALAQRYPIVTPATFWARHGG' A
#
# COMPACT_ATOMS: atom_id res chain seq x y z
N MET A 1 -17.47 3.20 -22.14
CA MET A 1 -16.24 3.87 -21.68
C MET A 1 -16.11 3.62 -20.19
N LEU A 2 -15.39 2.57 -19.79
CA LEU A 2 -15.06 2.33 -18.37
C LEU A 2 -13.71 1.62 -18.30
N ALA A 3 -12.67 2.33 -18.73
CA ALA A 3 -11.29 1.88 -18.64
C ALA A 3 -10.75 2.11 -17.21
N THR A 4 -11.33 1.49 -16.19
CA THR A 4 -10.85 1.68 -14.80
C THR A 4 -11.11 0.46 -13.92
N LEU A 5 -10.71 -0.72 -14.38
CA LEU A 5 -10.25 -1.73 -13.45
C LEU A 5 -9.00 -2.38 -14.04
N ARG A 6 -7.97 -1.55 -14.20
CA ARG A 6 -6.60 -2.04 -14.12
C ARG A 6 -6.52 -2.72 -12.76
N VAL A 7 -6.65 -4.05 -12.74
CA VAL A 7 -6.31 -4.88 -11.58
C VAL A 7 -4.93 -4.40 -11.20
N ALA A 8 -4.89 -3.56 -10.17
CA ALA A 8 -3.66 -2.96 -9.73
C ALA A 8 -2.79 -4.16 -9.38
N GLN A 9 -1.70 -4.34 -10.11
CA GLN A 9 -0.53 -5.03 -9.59
C GLN A 9 -0.03 -4.17 -8.44
N ALA A 10 -0.80 -4.05 -7.37
CA ALA A 10 -0.43 -3.31 -6.19
C ALA A 10 0.63 -4.17 -5.53
N GLN A 11 1.90 -3.91 -5.89
CA GLN A 11 3.00 -4.58 -5.22
C GLN A 11 3.05 -4.21 -3.74
N TYR A 12 2.37 -3.13 -3.31
CA TYR A 12 2.27 -2.71 -1.91
C TYR A 12 0.93 -2.02 -1.61
N LEU A 13 0.28 -2.38 -0.50
CA LEU A 13 -0.88 -1.68 0.05
C LEU A 13 -0.40 -0.58 1.01
N ILE A 14 -0.80 0.65 0.77
CA ILE A 14 -0.48 1.77 1.68
C ILE A 14 -1.70 2.01 2.58
N THR A 15 -1.55 1.83 3.88
CA THR A 15 -2.65 2.04 4.84
C THR A 15 -2.16 2.49 6.22
N GLY A 16 -2.97 3.29 6.91
CA GLY A 16 -2.76 3.66 8.31
C GLY A 16 -3.53 2.77 9.29
N ASP A 17 -4.29 1.79 8.78
CA ASP A 17 -5.11 0.89 9.57
C ASP A 17 -4.24 -0.14 10.31
N LYS A 18 -4.40 -0.24 11.63
CA LYS A 18 -3.54 -1.09 12.48
C LYS A 18 -3.79 -2.58 12.27
N ASP A 19 -5.02 -2.97 11.96
CA ASP A 19 -5.38 -4.37 11.75
C ASP A 19 -4.80 -4.87 10.43
N LEU A 20 -4.82 -4.02 9.40
CA LEU A 20 -4.13 -4.30 8.14
C LEU A 20 -2.61 -4.24 8.27
N LEU A 21 -2.07 -3.35 9.10
CA LEU A 21 -0.62 -3.32 9.39
C LEU A 21 -0.14 -4.55 10.15
N ALA A 22 -0.99 -5.22 10.93
CA ALA A 22 -0.64 -6.52 11.52
C ALA A 22 -0.37 -7.58 10.45
N LEU A 23 -1.00 -7.46 9.27
CA LEU A 23 -0.76 -8.32 8.11
C LEU A 23 0.48 -7.89 7.31
N ALA A 24 1.13 -6.77 7.63
CA ALA A 24 2.34 -6.28 6.95
C ALA A 24 3.55 -7.21 7.10
N GLN A 25 3.52 -8.13 8.08
CA GLN A 25 4.55 -9.16 8.19
C GLN A 25 4.51 -10.18 7.04
N ARG A 26 3.34 -10.36 6.43
CA ARG A 26 3.09 -11.42 5.45
C ARG A 26 2.74 -10.89 4.07
N TYR A 27 2.20 -9.68 4.03
CA TYR A 27 1.84 -8.98 2.81
C TYR A 27 2.59 -7.66 2.72
N PRO A 28 2.86 -7.17 1.51
CA PRO A 28 3.54 -5.90 1.32
C PRO A 28 2.58 -4.75 1.70
N ILE A 29 2.48 -4.45 2.99
CA ILE A 29 1.62 -3.38 3.52
C ILE A 29 2.53 -2.37 4.21
N VAL A 30 2.42 -1.10 3.84
CA VAL A 30 3.27 -0.02 4.36
C VAL A 30 2.41 1.13 4.85
N THR A 31 2.90 1.86 5.84
CA THR A 31 2.24 3.10 6.26
C THR A 31 2.49 4.22 5.25
N PRO A 32 1.58 5.21 5.16
CA PRO A 32 1.83 6.42 4.36
C PRO A 32 3.15 7.09 4.74
N ALA A 33 3.47 7.18 6.03
CA ALA A 33 4.72 7.77 6.52
C ALA A 33 5.96 7.00 6.03
N THR A 34 5.94 5.67 6.09
CA THR A 34 7.04 4.83 5.58
C THR A 34 7.17 4.91 4.06
N PHE A 35 6.05 5.01 3.34
CA PHE A 35 6.06 5.19 1.89
C PHE A 35 6.68 6.54 1.50
N TRP A 36 6.24 7.63 2.13
CA TRP A 36 6.80 8.95 1.91
C TRP A 36 8.27 9.05 2.33
N ALA A 37 8.71 8.39 3.40
CA ALA A 37 10.12 8.33 3.76
C ALA A 37 10.99 7.60 2.71
N ARG A 38 10.41 6.69 1.93
CA ARG A 38 11.11 5.94 0.86
C ARG A 38 11.08 6.66 -0.49
N HIS A 39 10.15 7.59 -0.73
CA HIS A 39 9.92 8.18 -2.06
C HIS A 39 9.92 9.72 -2.08
N GLY A 40 9.69 10.37 -0.95
CA GLY A 40 9.72 11.82 -0.78
C GLY A 40 11.11 12.28 -0.42
N GLY A 41 11.99 12.35 -1.41
CA GLY A 41 13.08 13.32 -1.43
C GLY A 41 12.59 14.65 -1.97
#